data_AF-A0A3D3RKZ1-F1
#
_entry.id   AF-A0A3D3RKZ1-F1
#
_cell.length_a   1.000
_cell.length_b   1.000
_cell.length_c   1.000
_cell.angle_alpha   90.00
_cell.angle_beta   90.00
_cell.angle_gamma   90.00
#
_symmetry.space_group_name_H-M   'P 1'
#
loop_
_entity.id
_entity.type
_entity.pdbx_description
1 polymer ?
#
loop_
_entity_poly.entity_id
_entity_poly.type
_entity_poly.pdbx_seq_one_letter_code
_entity_poly.pdbx_strand_id
1 'polypeptide(L)'
;MKRQVVTSRIQIGTATILFLFIIICLAVFSLLSTSDARSSLTFSKHHGTFVKEYYKTDAIAQQWIQTVDQKMAQGTSASKAVEAATHQSSLSSSITTKVKKQTLYASFPLGEEQELQVTLKTSDRSVLRYEVHNQTQYEIDQDLPVFTGE
;
A
#
# COMPACT_ATOMS: atom_id res chain seq x y z
N MET A 1 29.44 -64.32 -39.39
CA MET A 1 28.67 -63.17 -38.86
C MET A 1 29.65 -62.12 -38.34
N LYS A 2 29.82 -60.98 -39.03
CA LYS A 2 30.72 -59.91 -38.60
C LYS A 2 29.95 -58.96 -37.68
N ARG A 3 30.26 -58.96 -36.38
CA ARG A 3 29.66 -58.03 -35.40
C ARG A 3 30.34 -56.68 -35.56
N GLN A 4 29.69 -55.71 -36.19
CA GLN A 4 30.15 -54.33 -36.19
C GLN A 4 29.99 -53.76 -34.78
N VAL A 5 31.10 -53.56 -34.08
CA VAL A 5 31.13 -52.76 -32.86
C VAL A 5 31.03 -51.31 -33.30
N VAL A 6 29.86 -50.71 -33.12
CA VAL A 6 29.66 -49.28 -33.31
C VAL A 6 30.43 -48.59 -32.19
N THR A 7 31.68 -48.21 -32.47
CA THR A 7 32.38 -47.26 -31.61
C THR A 7 31.76 -45.89 -31.87
N SER A 8 30.71 -45.55 -31.10
CA SER A 8 30.21 -44.19 -31.08
C SER A 8 31.38 -43.30 -30.69
N ARG A 9 31.90 -42.48 -31.62
CA ARG A 9 32.82 -41.41 -31.26
C ARG A 9 32.03 -40.50 -30.34
N ILE A 10 32.25 -40.66 -29.04
CA ILE A 10 31.60 -39.85 -28.00
C ILE A 10 31.93 -38.41 -28.37
N GLN A 11 30.91 -37.63 -28.73
CA GLN A 11 31.04 -36.22 -29.04
C GLN A 11 31.26 -35.48 -27.71
N ILE A 12 32.43 -35.71 -27.10
CA ILE A 12 32.79 -35.18 -25.77
C ILE A 12 32.58 -33.67 -25.74
N GLY A 13 32.90 -32.97 -26.83
CA GLY A 13 32.70 -31.53 -26.97
C GLY A 13 31.25 -31.06 -26.90
N THR A 14 30.28 -31.77 -27.50
CA THR A 14 28.86 -31.36 -27.40
C THR A 14 28.30 -31.65 -26.01
N ALA A 15 28.71 -32.75 -25.39
CA ALA A 15 28.34 -33.07 -24.01
C ALA A 15 28.86 -32.03 -23.00
N THR A 16 30.10 -31.55 -23.14
CA THR A 16 30.63 -30.48 -22.26
C THR A 16 29.96 -29.14 -22.51
N ILE A 17 29.65 -28.78 -23.76
CA ILE A 17 28.94 -27.53 -24.07
C ILE A 17 27.55 -27.54 -23.44
N LEU A 18 26.80 -28.64 -23.58
CA LEU A 18 25.48 -28.79 -22.96
C LEU A 18 25.56 -28.72 -21.44
N PHE A 19 26.57 -29.36 -20.84
CA PHE A 19 26.77 -29.32 -19.40
C PHE A 19 27.05 -27.90 -18.88
N LEU A 20 27.94 -27.16 -19.54
CA LEU A 20 28.23 -25.76 -19.20
C LEU A 20 27.00 -24.87 -19.39
N PHE A 21 26.24 -25.06 -20.46
CA PHE A 21 25.01 -24.32 -20.71
C PHE A 21 23.99 -24.51 -19.59
N ILE A 22 23.77 -25.76 -19.15
CA ILE A 22 22.88 -26.06 -18.02
C ILE A 22 23.34 -25.34 -16.75
N ILE A 23 24.64 -25.36 -16.44
CA ILE A 23 25.19 -24.66 -15.26
C ILE A 23 24.91 -23.15 -15.35
N ILE A 24 25.16 -22.53 -16.50
CA ILE A 24 24.90 -21.10 -16.71
C ILE A 24 23.41 -20.80 -16.57
N CYS A 25 22.53 -21.61 -17.16
CA CYS A 25 21.08 -21.47 -17.03
C CYS A 25 20.61 -21.58 -15.58
N LEU A 26 21.13 -22.55 -14.82
CA LEU A 26 20.82 -22.71 -13.40
C LEU A 26 21.30 -21.50 -12.58
N ALA A 27 22.46 -20.93 -12.91
CA ALA A 27 22.98 -19.74 -12.25
C ALA A 27 22.10 -18.51 -12.52
N VAL A 28 21.72 -18.27 -13.79
CA VAL A 28 20.82 -17.16 -14.17
C VAL A 28 19.44 -17.35 -13.55
N PHE A 29 18.87 -18.55 -13.59
CA PHE A 29 17.59 -18.86 -12.97
C PHE A 29 17.60 -18.62 -11.46
N SER A 30 18.68 -19.02 -10.77
CA SER A 30 18.84 -18.77 -9.33
C SER A 30 18.94 -17.28 -9.01
N LEU A 31 19.64 -16.51 -9.85
CA LEU A 31 19.74 -15.06 -9.70
C LEU A 31 18.38 -14.37 -9.89
N LEU A 32 17.65 -14.73 -10.95
CA LEU A 32 16.30 -14.22 -11.21
C LEU A 32 15.33 -14.58 -10.08
N SER A 33 15.31 -15.85 -9.65
CA SER A 33 14.48 -16.32 -8.53
C SER A 33 14.77 -15.56 -7.23
N THR A 34 16.04 -15.25 -6.95
CA THR A 34 16.42 -14.45 -5.77
C THR A 34 15.96 -13.00 -5.90
N SER A 35 16.05 -12.41 -7.09
CA SER A 35 15.54 -11.07 -7.38
C SER A 35 14.04 -10.98 -7.14
N ASP A 36 13.28 -11.95 -7.66
CA ASP A 36 11.83 -12.02 -7.50
C ASP A 36 11.41 -12.30 -6.05
N ALA A 37 12.15 -13.14 -5.33
CA ALA A 37 11.92 -13.38 -3.91
C ALA A 37 12.18 -12.12 -3.06
N ARG A 38 13.21 -11.34 -3.41
CA ARG A 38 13.51 -10.07 -2.73
C ARG A 38 12.44 -9.01 -3.00
N SER A 39 11.99 -8.86 -4.25
CA SER A 39 10.91 -7.92 -4.57
C SER A 39 9.61 -8.29 -3.86
N SER A 40 9.26 -9.59 -3.87
CA SER A 40 8.09 -10.13 -3.18
C SER A 40 8.14 -9.92 -1.66
N LEU A 41 9.32 -10.11 -1.05
CA LEU A 41 9.51 -9.89 0.39
C LEU A 41 9.36 -8.42 0.77
N THR A 42 9.96 -7.52 0.00
CA THR A 42 9.86 -6.07 0.24
C THR A 42 8.41 -5.62 0.13
N PHE A 43 7.70 -6.03 -0.92
CA PHE A 43 6.26 -5.75 -1.09
C PHE A 43 5.42 -6.27 0.08
N SER A 44 5.65 -7.51 0.51
CA SER A 44 4.92 -8.12 1.63
C SER A 44 5.15 -7.37 2.94
N LYS A 45 6.38 -6.90 3.19
CA LYS A 45 6.72 -6.10 4.38
C LYS A 45 6.04 -4.74 4.37
N HIS A 46 6.04 -4.05 3.23
CA HIS A 46 5.34 -2.77 3.08
C HIS A 46 3.84 -2.95 3.27
N HIS A 47 3.25 -3.97 2.65
CA HIS A 47 1.83 -4.28 2.82
C HIS A 47 1.47 -4.58 4.27
N GLY A 48 2.25 -5.42 4.97
CA GLY A 48 2.01 -5.72 6.37
C GLY A 48 2.13 -4.50 7.29
N THR A 49 3.10 -3.63 7.03
CA THR A 49 3.26 -2.36 7.76
C THR A 49 2.07 -1.44 7.50
N PHE A 50 1.66 -1.29 6.24
CA PHE A 50 0.53 -0.46 5.83
C PHE A 50 -0.77 -0.91 6.50
N VAL A 51 -1.09 -2.20 6.46
CA VAL A 51 -2.32 -2.74 7.07
C VAL A 51 -2.33 -2.48 8.57
N LYS A 52 -1.19 -2.67 9.25
CA LYS A 52 -1.07 -2.38 10.68
C LYS A 52 -1.31 -0.89 10.98
N GLU A 53 -0.75 -0.01 10.18
CA GLU A 53 -0.92 1.43 10.33
C GLU A 53 -2.36 1.85 10.04
N TYR A 54 -2.97 1.30 8.99
CA TYR A 54 -4.37 1.50 8.63
C TYR A 54 -5.29 1.18 9.80
N TYR A 55 -5.16 0.00 10.40
CA TYR A 55 -6.01 -0.38 11.54
C TYR A 55 -5.73 0.45 12.80
N LYS A 56 -4.50 0.91 13.00
CA LYS A 56 -4.17 1.84 14.10
C LYS A 56 -4.87 3.19 13.88
N THR A 57 -4.82 3.73 12.68
CA THR A 57 -5.47 4.99 12.32
C THR A 57 -7.00 4.85 12.35
N ASP A 58 -7.54 3.72 11.91
CA ASP A 58 -8.96 3.36 11.98
C ASP A 58 -9.47 3.36 13.43
N ALA A 59 -8.74 2.73 14.35
CA ALA A 59 -9.11 2.72 15.76
C ALA A 59 -9.16 4.15 16.35
N ILE A 60 -8.21 5.00 15.97
CA ILE A 60 -8.17 6.40 16.39
C ILE A 60 -9.34 7.18 15.80
N ALA A 61 -9.65 6.96 14.52
CA ALA A 61 -10.78 7.58 13.85
C ALA A 61 -12.11 7.19 14.51
N GLN A 62 -12.31 5.91 14.83
CA GLN A 62 -13.50 5.43 15.53
C GLN A 62 -13.64 6.04 16.93
N GLN A 63 -12.54 6.12 17.69
CA GLN A 63 -12.55 6.79 18.99
C GLN A 63 -12.89 8.28 18.87
N TRP A 64 -12.37 8.95 17.85
CA TRP A 64 -12.71 10.33 17.55
C TRP A 64 -14.19 10.49 17.23
N ILE A 65 -14.76 9.64 16.37
CA ILE A 65 -16.19 9.64 16.04
C ILE A 65 -17.03 9.50 17.31
N GLN A 66 -16.72 8.52 18.17
CA GLN A 66 -17.43 8.31 19.43
C GLN A 66 -17.36 9.53 20.36
N THR A 67 -16.20 10.20 20.42
CA THR A 67 -16.02 11.39 21.25
C THR A 67 -16.86 12.56 20.73
N VAL A 68 -16.86 12.79 19.40
CA VAL A 68 -17.73 13.79 18.77
C VAL A 68 -19.19 13.48 19.06
N ASP A 69 -19.58 12.21 18.93
CA ASP A 69 -20.92 11.71 19.17
C ASP A 69 -21.42 12.03 20.59
N GLN A 70 -20.61 11.71 21.58
CA GLN A 70 -20.89 11.93 22.99
C GLN A 70 -21.00 13.42 23.32
N LYS A 71 -20.09 14.26 22.80
CA LYS A 71 -20.09 15.71 23.04
C LYS A 71 -21.29 16.39 22.40
N MET A 72 -21.67 15.98 21.20
CA MET A 72 -22.87 16.49 20.53
C MET A 72 -24.15 16.03 21.24
N ALA A 73 -24.20 14.80 21.76
CA ALA A 73 -25.31 14.32 22.58
C ALA A 73 -25.50 15.12 23.88
N GLN A 74 -24.41 15.70 24.41
CA GLN A 74 -24.43 16.62 25.56
C GLN A 74 -24.89 18.05 25.20
N GLY A 75 -25.32 18.30 23.95
CA GLY A 75 -25.79 19.61 23.49
C GLY A 75 -24.67 20.56 23.06
N THR A 76 -23.44 20.07 22.90
CA THR A 76 -22.31 20.88 22.42
C THR A 76 -22.46 21.15 20.92
N SER A 77 -22.18 22.38 20.49
CA SER A 77 -22.11 22.72 19.05
C SER A 77 -21.07 21.87 18.32
N ALA A 78 -21.36 21.51 17.07
CA ALA A 78 -20.52 20.62 16.26
C ALA A 78 -19.04 21.06 16.16
N SER A 79 -18.77 22.37 16.05
CA SER A 79 -17.38 22.89 16.03
C SER A 79 -16.63 22.57 17.31
N LYS A 80 -17.24 22.86 18.47
CA LYS A 80 -16.64 22.62 19.79
C LYS A 80 -16.49 21.14 20.10
N ALA A 81 -17.43 20.30 19.65
CA ALA A 81 -17.35 18.86 19.80
C ALA A 81 -16.17 18.27 19.00
N VAL A 82 -15.99 18.74 17.76
CA VAL A 82 -14.88 18.35 16.88
C VAL A 82 -13.53 18.82 17.44
N GLU A 83 -13.44 20.06 17.91
CA GLU A 83 -12.22 20.60 18.54
C GLU A 83 -11.84 19.77 19.77
N ALA A 84 -12.80 19.50 20.67
CA ALA A 84 -12.57 18.69 21.87
C ALA A 84 -12.11 17.25 21.54
N ALA A 85 -12.76 16.61 20.57
CA ALA A 85 -12.37 15.26 20.13
C ALA A 85 -10.99 15.24 19.48
N THR A 86 -10.62 16.30 18.75
CA THR A 86 -9.30 16.44 18.14
C THR A 86 -8.22 16.62 19.21
N HIS A 87 -8.45 17.46 20.23
CA HIS A 87 -7.53 17.63 21.34
C HIS A 87 -7.34 16.38 22.20
N GLN A 88 -8.37 15.53 22.32
CA GLN A 88 -8.30 14.28 23.06
C GLN A 88 -7.63 13.15 22.28
N SER A 89 -7.51 13.28 20.95
CA SER A 89 -6.86 12.29 20.11
C SER A 89 -5.34 12.31 20.28
N SER A 90 -4.71 11.14 20.21
CA SER A 90 -3.25 10.99 20.23
C SER A 90 -2.54 11.68 19.06
N LEU A 91 -3.27 12.01 17.99
CA LEU A 91 -2.79 12.67 16.76
C LEU A 91 -3.27 14.13 16.65
N SER A 92 -3.53 14.81 17.77
CA SER A 92 -4.17 16.14 17.81
C SER A 92 -3.49 17.21 16.93
N SER A 93 -2.17 17.12 16.73
CA SER A 93 -1.39 18.05 15.90
C SER A 93 -1.45 17.77 14.39
N SER A 94 -1.89 16.58 13.99
CA SER A 94 -1.81 16.11 12.60
C SER A 94 -3.18 15.82 11.99
N ILE A 95 -4.23 15.75 12.81
CA ILE A 95 -5.61 15.60 12.33
C ILE A 95 -6.12 16.94 11.83
N THR A 96 -6.54 17.00 10.57
CA THR A 96 -7.21 18.17 10.02
C THR A 96 -8.71 17.98 10.09
N THR A 97 -9.43 18.92 10.73
CA THR A 97 -10.88 18.89 10.80
C THR A 97 -11.52 20.13 10.20
N LYS A 98 -12.67 19.96 9.55
CA LYS A 98 -13.47 21.07 8.99
C LYS A 98 -14.96 20.81 9.25
N VAL A 99 -15.68 21.84 9.66
CA VAL A 99 -17.14 21.78 9.82
C VAL A 99 -17.78 22.70 8.79
N LYS A 100 -18.63 22.15 7.91
CA LYS A 100 -19.31 22.92 6.86
C LYS A 100 -20.79 22.58 6.85
N LYS A 101 -21.64 23.56 7.18
CA LYS A 101 -23.11 23.44 7.20
C LYS A 101 -23.59 22.26 8.07
N GLN A 102 -23.83 21.10 7.45
CA GLN A 102 -24.36 19.87 8.05
C GLN A 102 -23.40 18.68 7.85
N THR A 103 -22.13 18.95 7.57
CA THR A 103 -21.13 17.92 7.33
C THR A 103 -19.84 18.23 8.10
N LEU A 104 -19.31 17.19 8.75
CA LEU A 104 -18.04 17.20 9.45
C LEU A 104 -17.03 16.43 8.61
N TYR A 105 -15.84 16.98 8.45
CA TYR A 105 -14.73 16.38 7.74
C TYR A 105 -13.57 16.21 8.72
N ALA A 106 -12.97 15.03 8.74
CA ALA A 106 -11.75 14.75 9.47
C ALA A 106 -10.80 13.95 8.57
N SER A 107 -9.55 14.40 8.48
CA SER A 107 -8.47 13.70 7.79
C SER A 107 -7.44 13.25 8.83
N PHE A 108 -7.19 11.95 8.87
CA PHE A 108 -6.19 11.33 9.75
C PHE A 108 -4.99 10.89 8.90
N PRO A 109 -3.76 11.27 9.26
CA PRO A 109 -2.58 10.87 8.49
C PRO A 109 -2.39 9.35 8.54
N LEU A 110 -1.97 8.78 7.41
CA LEU A 110 -1.67 7.37 7.20
C LEU A 110 -0.36 7.25 6.42
N GLY A 111 0.75 7.04 7.13
CA GLY A 111 2.08 7.14 6.56
C GLY A 111 2.44 8.57 6.14
N GLU A 112 3.30 8.70 5.13
CA GLU A 112 3.78 9.99 4.63
C GLU A 112 2.94 10.57 3.50
N GLU A 113 2.27 9.71 2.73
CA GLU A 113 1.57 10.13 1.50
C GLU A 113 0.06 9.95 1.58
N GLN A 114 -0.50 9.24 2.56
CA GLN A 114 -1.92 8.92 2.57
C GLN A 114 -2.63 9.50 3.78
N GLU A 115 -3.94 9.66 3.65
CA GLU A 115 -4.82 10.04 4.75
C GLU A 115 -6.11 9.23 4.72
N LEU A 116 -6.60 8.88 5.90
CA LEU A 116 -7.94 8.35 6.09
C LEU A 116 -8.91 9.52 6.23
N GLN A 117 -9.82 9.66 5.26
CA GLN A 117 -10.86 10.67 5.28
C GLN A 117 -12.16 10.12 5.86
N VAL A 118 -12.63 10.79 6.90
CA VAL A 118 -13.91 10.51 7.55
C VAL A 118 -14.82 11.70 7.37
N THR A 119 -15.98 11.45 6.76
CA THR A 119 -17.04 12.46 6.60
C THR A 119 -18.28 12.02 7.36
N LEU A 120 -18.75 12.85 8.29
CA LEU A 120 -19.95 12.60 9.08
C LEU A 120 -21.02 13.62 8.75
N LYS A 121 -22.28 13.20 8.80
CA LYS A 121 -23.42 14.11 8.75
C LYS A 121 -23.72 14.65 10.14
N THR A 122 -23.82 15.97 10.29
CA THR A 122 -23.99 16.62 11.60
C THR A 122 -25.34 16.31 12.26
N SER A 123 -26.38 15.98 11.50
CA SER A 123 -27.74 15.77 12.05
C SER A 123 -27.91 14.43 12.76
N ASP A 124 -27.44 13.34 12.16
CA ASP A 124 -27.63 11.95 12.63
C ASP A 124 -26.31 11.28 13.02
N ARG A 125 -25.18 11.98 12.85
CA ARG A 125 -23.81 11.46 12.99
C ARG A 125 -23.53 10.23 12.12
N SER A 126 -24.30 10.01 11.04
CA SER A 126 -24.04 8.91 10.11
C SER A 126 -22.74 9.15 9.34
N VAL A 127 -22.00 8.08 9.10
CA VAL A 127 -20.80 8.10 8.27
C VAL A 127 -21.23 8.19 6.80
N LEU A 128 -20.87 9.30 6.15
CA LEU A 128 -21.11 9.51 4.72
C LEU A 128 -19.96 8.95 3.87
N ARG A 129 -18.73 9.02 4.39
CA ARG A 129 -17.53 8.58 3.68
C ARG A 129 -16.47 8.11 4.67
N TYR A 130 -15.81 7.02 4.32
CA TYR A 130 -14.72 6.41 5.07
C TYR A 130 -13.75 5.79 4.06
N GLU A 131 -12.81 6.58 3.55
CA GLU A 131 -11.93 6.15 2.47
C GLU A 131 -10.50 6.63 2.68
N VAL A 132 -9.53 5.87 2.17
CA VAL A 132 -8.13 6.29 2.14
C VAL A 132 -7.90 7.10 0.88
N HIS A 133 -7.31 8.27 1.03
CA HIS A 133 -6.93 9.17 -0.06
C HIS A 133 -5.42 9.35 -0.09
N ASN A 134 -4.84 9.40 -1.30
CA ASN A 134 -3.44 9.76 -1.46
C ASN A 134 -3.32 11.29 -1.54
N GLN A 135 -2.45 11.88 -0.74
CA GLN A 135 -2.18 13.31 -0.67
C GLN A 135 -1.29 13.77 -1.82
N THR A 136 -0.52 12.87 -2.44
CA THR A 136 0.33 13.24 -3.59
C THR A 136 -0.51 13.34 -4.85
N GLN A 137 -0.45 14.51 -5.50
CA GLN A 137 -0.93 14.64 -6.85
C GLN A 137 0.11 13.98 -7.74
N TYR A 138 -0.21 12.81 -8.30
CA TYR A 138 0.64 12.15 -9.28
C TYR A 138 0.94 13.15 -10.40
N GLU A 139 2.13 13.70 -10.43
CA GLU A 139 2.65 14.41 -11.59
C GLU A 139 2.89 13.33 -12.64
N ILE A 140 2.02 13.27 -13.64
CA ILE A 140 2.24 12.40 -14.80
C ILE A 140 3.51 12.95 -15.45
N ASP A 141 4.59 12.17 -15.41
CA ASP A 141 5.80 12.45 -16.15
C ASP A 141 5.45 12.52 -17.65
N GLN A 142 5.42 13.75 -18.18
CA GLN A 142 5.12 14.02 -19.59
C GLN A 142 6.37 13.98 -20.47
N ASP A 143 7.56 13.77 -19.89
CA ASP A 143 8.82 13.69 -20.62
C ASP A 143 9.03 12.29 -21.23
N LEU A 144 8.23 11.31 -20.81
CA LEU A 144 8.20 9.99 -21.42
C LEU A 144 7.60 10.08 -22.84
N PRO A 145 8.34 9.69 -23.90
CA PRO A 145 7.80 9.66 -25.24
C PRO A 145 6.62 8.69 -25.28
N VAL A 146 5.46 9.19 -25.70
CA VAL A 146 4.27 8.35 -25.92
C VAL A 146 4.65 7.33 -26.99
N PHE A 147 4.61 6.04 -26.64
CA PHE A 147 4.94 4.97 -27.56
C PHE A 147 4.01 5.04 -28.80
N THR A 148 4.57 5.36 -29.96
CA THR A 148 3.81 5.54 -31.21
C THR A 148 3.58 4.25 -31.99
N GLY A 149 4.16 3.13 -31.56
CA GLY A 149 3.94 1.82 -32.18
C GLY A 149 4.47 1.67 -33.60
N GLU A 150 5.34 2.56 -34.07
CA GLU A 150 6.06 2.45 -35.34
C GLU A 150 7.44 1.80 -35.19
#